data_AF-X1B7L5-F1
#
_entry.id   AF-X1B7L5-F1
#
_cell.length_a   1.000
_cell.length_b   1.000
_cell.length_c   1.000
_cell.angle_alpha   90.00
_cell.angle_beta   90.00
_cell.angle_gamma   90.00
#
_symmetry.space_group_name_H-M   'P 1'
#
loop_
_entity.id
_entity.type
_entity.pdbx_description
1 polymer ?
#
loop_
_entity_poly.entity_id
_entity_poly.type
_entity_poly.pdbx_seq_one_letter_code
_entity_poly.pdbx_strand_id
1 'polypeptide(L)'
;SDNAIYEIIEKYTAEAGVRNLERSIVTICRKIAREIVSNEEPPKRVISRNLEKYLGVPKIYPSEIEKKNMIGIATGLAWTPYGGDIILVEATLFPGDGKITLTGQLGDVMQESAKASLSYIRSRAEKLKIDNKKFKDFDLHLHIPAGAIPKDGPSAGITMATAMASIFQNRSVKHDVGMTGEITLRGRVLLCPLISASSLIPPNDILINFLFNALAIDWPNEVFPVPGGPIKQRIVPLAFPLSFLTAK
;
A
#
# COMPACT_ATOMS: atom_id res chain seq x y z
N SER A 1 1.09 23.32 18.08
CA SER A 1 2.51 22.94 17.94
C SER A 1 2.67 22.14 16.66
N ASP A 2 3.88 21.95 16.15
CA ASP A 2 4.10 21.16 14.93
C ASP A 2 3.57 19.73 15.09
N ASN A 3 3.84 19.07 16.23
CA ASN A 3 3.27 17.76 16.56
C ASN A 3 1.73 17.73 16.54
N ALA A 4 1.07 18.83 16.92
CA ALA A 4 -0.39 18.90 16.86
C ALA A 4 -0.87 19.01 15.40
N ILE A 5 -0.10 19.67 14.52
CA ILE A 5 -0.43 19.75 13.09
C ILE A 5 -0.26 18.36 12.46
N TYR A 6 0.85 17.66 12.75
CA TYR A 6 1.06 16.29 12.27
C TYR A 6 -0.06 15.35 12.72
N GLU A 7 -0.47 15.42 13.98
CA GLU A 7 -1.56 14.58 14.48
C GLU A 7 -2.93 14.93 13.87
N ILE A 8 -3.20 16.20 13.55
CA ILE A 8 -4.38 16.60 12.78
C ILE A 8 -4.35 15.96 11.39
N ILE A 9 -3.19 16.03 10.72
CA ILE A 9 -3.00 15.47 9.38
C ILE A 9 -3.26 13.96 9.41
N GLU A 10 -2.67 13.24 10.35
CA GLU A 10 -2.74 11.77 10.40
C GLU A 10 -4.11 11.24 10.86
N LYS A 11 -4.72 11.86 11.88
CA LYS A 11 -5.89 11.28 12.57
C LYS A 11 -7.21 11.96 12.24
N TYR A 12 -7.18 13.13 11.62
CA TYR A 12 -8.38 13.95 11.40
C TYR A 12 -8.56 14.38 9.94
N THR A 13 -7.61 14.12 9.05
CA THR A 13 -7.72 14.42 7.61
C THR A 13 -7.31 13.25 6.71
N ALA A 14 -8.13 12.92 5.70
CA ALA A 14 -7.81 11.95 4.66
C ALA A 14 -8.10 12.58 3.29
N GLU A 15 -7.10 13.24 2.73
CA GLU A 15 -7.20 13.95 1.46
C GLU A 15 -5.81 14.18 0.86
N ALA A 16 -5.75 14.29 -0.47
CA ALA A 16 -4.55 14.76 -1.17
C ALA A 16 -4.34 16.29 -1.06
N GLY A 17 -5.39 17.03 -0.69
CA GLY A 17 -5.36 18.49 -0.51
C GLY A 17 -5.19 18.91 0.95
N VAL A 18 -5.65 20.12 1.29
CA VAL A 18 -5.59 20.68 2.66
C VAL A 18 -6.92 21.26 3.16
N ARG A 19 -8.04 20.93 2.50
CA ARG A 19 -9.36 21.52 2.82
C ARG A 19 -9.89 21.04 4.17
N ASN A 20 -9.76 19.77 4.48
CA ASN A 20 -10.12 19.20 5.78
C ASN A 20 -9.14 19.62 6.87
N LEU A 21 -7.85 19.82 6.53
CA LEU A 21 -6.88 20.40 7.46
C LEU A 21 -7.30 21.82 7.86
N GLU A 22 -7.61 22.67 6.88
CA GLU A 22 -8.12 24.03 7.10
C GLU A 22 -9.39 24.04 7.97
N ARG A 23 -10.37 23.20 7.64
CA ARG A 23 -11.62 23.07 8.43
C ARG A 23 -11.37 22.63 9.87
N SER A 24 -10.40 21.74 10.10
CA SER A 24 -10.04 21.27 11.45
C SER A 24 -9.42 22.41 12.25
N ILE A 25 -8.51 23.17 11.65
CA ILE A 25 -7.89 24.36 12.27
C ILE A 25 -8.96 25.42 12.59
N VAL A 26 -9.87 25.73 11.66
CA VAL A 26 -10.97 26.67 11.86
C VAL A 26 -11.90 26.22 13.00
N THR A 27 -12.11 24.92 13.15
CA THR A 27 -12.93 24.36 14.25
C THR A 27 -12.26 24.54 15.60
N ILE A 28 -10.93 24.32 15.68
CA ILE A 28 -10.14 24.61 16.89
C ILE A 28 -10.24 26.10 17.24
N CYS A 29 -10.00 26.99 16.27
CA CYS A 29 -10.07 28.44 16.47
C CYS A 29 -11.46 28.88 16.98
N ARG A 30 -12.55 28.36 16.41
CA ARG A 30 -13.92 28.67 16.85
C ARG A 30 -14.19 28.20 18.29
N LYS A 31 -13.69 27.03 18.68
CA LYS A 31 -13.85 26.53 20.05
C LYS A 31 -13.06 27.38 21.06
N ILE A 32 -11.82 27.76 20.73
CA ILE A 32 -11.02 28.65 21.58
C ILE A 32 -11.70 30.02 21.73
N ALA A 33 -12.23 30.58 20.63
CA ALA A 33 -12.98 31.83 20.69
C ALA A 33 -14.22 31.73 21.60
N ARG A 34 -14.91 30.59 21.59
CA ARG A 34 -16.03 30.33 22.50
C ARG A 34 -15.60 30.22 23.96
N GLU A 35 -14.48 29.58 24.25
CA GLU A 35 -13.91 29.49 25.61
C GLU A 35 -13.61 30.90 26.16
N ILE A 36 -12.98 31.76 25.35
CA ILE A 36 -12.67 33.17 25.72
C ILE A 36 -13.94 33.94 26.07
N VAL A 37 -14.97 33.86 25.22
CA VAL A 37 -16.25 34.57 25.46
C VAL A 37 -16.98 34.01 26.69
N SER A 38 -16.74 32.74 27.03
CA SER A 38 -17.37 32.08 28.18
C SER A 38 -16.60 32.29 29.50
N ASN A 39 -15.59 33.20 29.52
CA ASN A 39 -14.68 33.44 30.64
C ASN A 39 -13.91 32.19 31.11
N GLU A 40 -13.70 31.22 30.23
CA GLU A 40 -12.76 30.12 30.48
C GLU A 40 -11.34 30.55 30.09
N GLU A 41 -10.31 30.00 30.75
CA GLU A 41 -8.92 30.22 30.34
C GLU A 41 -8.52 29.24 29.22
N PRO A 42 -8.46 29.67 27.94
CA PRO A 42 -8.03 28.80 26.87
C PRO A 42 -6.53 28.46 27.01
N PRO A 43 -6.08 27.33 26.47
CA PRO A 43 -4.67 26.99 26.49
C PRO A 43 -3.86 27.99 25.66
N LYS A 44 -2.71 28.43 26.19
CA LYS A 44 -1.74 29.26 25.46
C LYS A 44 -1.20 28.58 24.20
N ARG A 45 -1.27 27.24 24.13
CA ARG A 45 -0.79 26.44 23.00
C ARG A 45 -1.63 25.17 22.84
N VAL A 46 -2.09 24.92 21.62
CA VAL A 46 -2.71 23.64 21.23
C VAL A 46 -1.58 22.61 21.03
N ILE A 47 -1.72 21.47 21.72
CA ILE A 47 -0.78 20.34 21.73
C ILE A 47 -1.53 19.04 21.46
N SER A 48 -0.84 18.01 20.99
CA SER A 48 -1.40 16.67 20.76
C SER A 48 -2.41 16.19 21.82
N ARG A 49 -2.05 16.32 23.10
CA ARG A 49 -2.88 15.87 24.24
C ARG A 49 -4.23 16.58 24.39
N ASN A 50 -4.38 17.80 23.86
CA ASN A 50 -5.62 18.55 23.96
C ASN A 50 -6.42 18.60 22.64
N LEU A 51 -5.93 17.98 21.56
CA LEU A 51 -6.63 17.95 20.28
C LEU A 51 -8.01 17.29 20.38
N GLU A 52 -8.14 16.22 21.16
CA GLU A 52 -9.41 15.50 21.32
C GLU A 52 -10.51 16.38 21.93
N LYS A 53 -10.17 17.29 22.85
CA LYS A 53 -11.11 18.29 23.40
C LYS A 53 -11.72 19.16 22.29
N TYR A 54 -10.92 19.49 21.28
CA TYR A 54 -11.32 20.41 20.21
C TYR A 54 -11.90 19.70 18.98
N LEU A 55 -11.34 18.59 18.54
CA LEU A 55 -11.77 17.89 17.32
C LEU A 55 -12.63 16.65 17.58
N GLY A 56 -12.73 16.22 18.85
CA GLY A 56 -13.34 14.95 19.23
C GLY A 56 -12.39 13.77 19.01
N VAL A 57 -12.95 12.57 19.10
CA VAL A 57 -12.21 11.31 18.88
C VAL A 57 -11.56 11.30 17.48
N PRO A 58 -10.35 10.70 17.34
CA PRO A 58 -9.72 10.42 16.06
C PRO A 58 -10.71 9.80 15.06
N LYS A 59 -10.76 10.35 13.84
CA LYS A 59 -11.68 9.89 12.80
C LYS A 59 -11.03 8.90 11.84
N ILE A 60 -9.71 8.98 11.75
CA ILE A 60 -8.90 8.17 10.85
C ILE A 60 -7.90 7.42 11.71
N TYR A 61 -7.82 6.13 11.45
CA TYR A 61 -6.79 5.26 11.98
C TYR A 61 -5.80 5.01 10.84
N PRO A 62 -4.48 5.17 11.06
CA PRO A 62 -3.50 4.86 10.04
C PRO A 62 -3.68 3.42 9.55
N SER A 63 -3.59 3.20 8.24
CA SER A 63 -3.61 1.86 7.67
C SER A 63 -2.50 1.03 8.32
N GLU A 64 -2.85 -0.10 8.95
CA GLU A 64 -1.84 -0.99 9.53
C GLU A 64 -1.01 -1.59 8.40
N ILE A 65 0.28 -1.27 8.38
CA ILE A 65 1.25 -1.94 7.54
C ILE A 65 1.91 -3.05 8.35
N GLU A 66 2.16 -4.16 7.70
CA GLU A 66 2.94 -5.25 8.27
C GLU A 66 4.29 -4.73 8.77
N LYS A 67 4.63 -5.02 10.03
CA LYS A 67 5.90 -4.59 10.64
C LYS A 67 7.04 -5.57 10.39
N LYS A 68 6.75 -6.70 9.74
CA LYS A 68 7.66 -7.81 9.52
C LYS A 68 7.46 -8.38 8.13
N ASN A 69 8.54 -8.93 7.57
CA ASN A 69 8.46 -9.68 6.32
C ASN A 69 7.63 -10.95 6.53
N MET A 70 6.60 -11.14 5.71
CA MET A 70 5.64 -12.24 5.84
C MET A 70 5.58 -13.05 4.55
N ILE A 71 5.23 -14.33 4.68
CA ILE A 71 5.02 -15.22 3.54
C ILE A 71 3.56 -15.10 3.11
N GLY A 72 3.32 -14.95 1.81
CA GLY A 72 1.98 -14.83 1.25
C GLY A 72 1.35 -13.44 1.41
N ILE A 73 2.06 -12.45 1.97
CA ILE A 73 1.55 -11.07 2.12
C ILE A 73 2.41 -10.13 1.31
N ALA A 74 1.80 -9.31 0.46
CA ALA A 74 2.49 -8.28 -0.32
C ALA A 74 1.78 -6.92 -0.22
N THR A 75 2.56 -5.85 -0.14
CA THR A 75 2.06 -4.47 -0.05
C THR A 75 1.88 -3.89 -1.44
N GLY A 76 0.65 -3.58 -1.81
CA GLY A 76 0.27 -2.93 -3.05
C GLY A 76 -0.11 -1.46 -2.85
N LEU A 77 -0.07 -0.70 -3.94
CA LEU A 77 -0.57 0.68 -3.97
C LEU A 77 -1.84 0.73 -4.80
N ALA A 78 -2.88 1.29 -4.22
CA ALA A 78 -4.17 1.49 -4.85
C ALA A 78 -4.47 2.98 -5.01
N TRP A 79 -5.34 3.29 -5.98
CA TRP A 79 -5.94 4.61 -6.07
C TRP A 79 -7.32 4.56 -5.43
N THR A 80 -7.62 5.53 -4.58
CA THR A 80 -8.94 5.75 -3.99
C THR A 80 -9.43 7.15 -4.38
N PRO A 81 -10.75 7.44 -4.27
CA PRO A 81 -11.26 8.79 -4.50
C PRO A 81 -10.62 9.89 -3.64
N TYR A 82 -10.00 9.52 -2.52
CA TYR A 82 -9.35 10.46 -1.58
C TYR A 82 -7.84 10.64 -1.83
N GLY A 83 -7.24 9.83 -2.71
CA GLY A 83 -5.81 9.81 -2.98
C GLY A 83 -5.27 8.39 -3.15
N GLY A 84 -3.95 8.23 -3.15
CA GLY A 84 -3.37 6.88 -3.06
C GLY A 84 -3.58 6.26 -1.68
N ASP A 85 -3.73 4.95 -1.65
CA ASP A 85 -3.84 4.15 -0.43
C ASP A 85 -2.98 2.89 -0.56
N ILE A 86 -2.66 2.30 0.58
CA ILE A 86 -1.87 1.09 0.68
C ILE A 86 -2.83 -0.09 0.87
N ILE A 87 -2.68 -1.11 0.04
CA ILE A 87 -3.46 -2.35 0.14
C ILE A 87 -2.55 -3.51 0.49
N LEU A 88 -2.98 -4.35 1.42
CA LEU A 88 -2.33 -5.64 1.66
C LEU A 88 -3.01 -6.68 0.78
N VAL A 89 -2.21 -7.52 0.13
CA VAL A 89 -2.68 -8.68 -0.62
C VAL A 89 -2.20 -9.92 0.10
N GLU A 90 -3.15 -10.74 0.55
CA GLU A 90 -2.91 -11.95 1.31
C GLU A 90 -3.21 -13.18 0.44
N ALA A 91 -2.31 -14.14 0.45
CA ALA A 91 -2.42 -15.40 -0.26
C ALA A 91 -2.18 -16.55 0.72
N THR A 92 -3.08 -17.52 0.72
CA THR A 92 -2.95 -18.75 1.51
C THR A 92 -3.13 -19.99 0.63
N LEU A 93 -2.47 -21.08 1.03
CA LEU A 93 -2.57 -22.38 0.38
C LEU A 93 -3.11 -23.40 1.39
N PHE A 94 -4.04 -24.24 0.93
CA PHE A 94 -4.53 -25.39 1.68
C PHE A 94 -4.72 -26.59 0.73
N PRO A 95 -4.63 -27.84 1.23
CA PRO A 95 -4.78 -29.03 0.39
C PRO A 95 -6.11 -29.01 -0.38
N GLY A 96 -6.06 -29.28 -1.68
CA GLY A 96 -7.19 -29.14 -2.59
C GLY A 96 -6.93 -29.67 -3.99
N ASP A 97 -7.68 -29.17 -4.98
CA ASP A 97 -7.69 -29.64 -6.37
C ASP A 97 -7.07 -28.62 -7.36
N GLY A 98 -6.48 -27.53 -6.87
CA GLY A 98 -5.91 -26.46 -7.69
C GLY A 98 -6.89 -25.33 -8.01
N LYS A 99 -7.93 -25.16 -7.20
CA LYS A 99 -8.93 -24.08 -7.35
C LYS A 99 -8.37 -22.75 -6.84
N ILE A 100 -8.88 -21.66 -7.40
CA ILE A 100 -8.59 -20.30 -6.95
C ILE A 100 -9.85 -19.66 -6.37
N THR A 101 -9.75 -19.16 -5.14
CA THR A 101 -10.79 -18.38 -4.46
C THR A 101 -10.32 -16.94 -4.30
N LEU A 102 -11.16 -15.99 -4.69
CA LEU A 102 -10.87 -14.56 -4.63
C LEU A 102 -11.88 -13.87 -3.72
N THR A 103 -11.41 -13.08 -2.75
CA THR A 103 -12.27 -12.39 -1.77
C THR A 103 -11.78 -10.97 -1.50
N GLY A 104 -12.67 -10.12 -0.97
CA GLY A 104 -12.36 -8.70 -0.72
C GLY A 104 -13.09 -7.72 -1.66
N GLN A 105 -14.28 -8.08 -2.14
CA GLN A 105 -15.09 -7.24 -3.04
C GLN A 105 -14.33 -6.80 -4.31
N LEU A 106 -13.74 -7.78 -5.01
CA LEU A 106 -12.99 -7.55 -6.24
C LEU A 106 -13.92 -7.41 -7.43
N GLY A 107 -13.73 -6.35 -8.23
CA GLY A 107 -14.39 -6.21 -9.53
C GLY A 107 -13.85 -7.19 -10.58
N ASP A 108 -14.51 -7.25 -11.73
CA ASP A 108 -14.21 -8.23 -12.78
C ASP A 108 -12.78 -8.07 -13.34
N VAL A 109 -12.31 -6.83 -13.52
CA VAL A 109 -10.96 -6.55 -14.05
C VAL A 109 -9.89 -7.03 -13.07
N MET A 110 -10.12 -6.82 -11.78
CA MET A 110 -9.19 -7.27 -10.75
C MET A 110 -9.17 -8.81 -10.65
N GLN A 111 -10.32 -9.47 -10.81
CA GLN A 111 -10.39 -10.94 -10.86
C GLN A 111 -9.66 -11.52 -12.08
N GLU A 112 -9.76 -10.89 -13.25
CA GLU A 112 -8.99 -11.26 -14.43
C GLU A 112 -7.49 -11.08 -14.20
N SER A 113 -7.08 -9.96 -13.59
CA SER A 113 -5.68 -9.69 -13.24
C SER A 113 -5.12 -10.74 -12.26
N ALA A 114 -5.92 -11.20 -11.29
CA ALA A 114 -5.53 -12.30 -10.39
C ALA A 114 -5.28 -13.61 -11.15
N LYS A 115 -6.16 -13.95 -12.11
CA LYS A 115 -6.01 -15.15 -12.95
C LYS A 115 -4.81 -15.05 -13.89
N ALA A 116 -4.56 -13.87 -14.46
CA ALA A 116 -3.38 -13.60 -15.28
C ALA A 116 -2.08 -13.75 -14.47
N SER A 117 -2.08 -13.24 -13.24
CA SER A 117 -0.97 -13.38 -12.29
C SER A 117 -0.65 -14.86 -12.01
N LEU A 118 -1.67 -15.66 -11.68
CA LEU A 118 -1.49 -17.10 -11.46
C LEU A 118 -0.98 -17.83 -12.71
N SER A 119 -1.53 -17.48 -13.89
CA SER A 119 -1.11 -18.06 -15.17
C SER A 119 0.37 -17.77 -15.47
N TYR A 120 0.82 -16.54 -15.19
CA TYR A 120 2.22 -16.16 -15.33
C TYR A 120 3.13 -16.98 -14.39
N ILE A 121 2.79 -17.09 -13.10
CA ILE A 121 3.55 -17.87 -12.12
C ILE A 121 3.67 -19.33 -12.57
N ARG A 122 2.57 -19.95 -13.00
CA ARG A 122 2.55 -21.32 -13.51
C ARG A 122 3.46 -21.49 -14.72
N SER A 123 3.43 -20.55 -15.67
CA SER A 123 4.29 -20.59 -16.86
C SER A 123 5.79 -20.47 -16.55
N ARG A 124 6.15 -20.01 -15.34
CA ARG A 124 7.52 -19.77 -14.88
C ARG A 124 7.89 -20.59 -13.65
N ALA A 125 7.11 -21.59 -13.29
CA ALA A 125 7.29 -22.39 -12.07
C ALA A 125 8.72 -22.92 -11.91
N GLU A 126 9.30 -23.50 -12.97
CA GLU A 126 10.67 -24.02 -12.97
C GLU A 126 11.71 -22.93 -12.65
N LYS A 127 11.60 -21.76 -13.29
CA LYS A 127 12.51 -20.62 -13.06
C LYS A 127 12.35 -20.03 -11.66
N LEU A 128 11.13 -20.07 -11.12
CA LEU A 128 10.80 -19.61 -9.78
C LEU A 128 11.07 -20.67 -8.70
N LYS A 129 11.60 -21.86 -9.07
CA LYS A 129 11.85 -22.99 -8.15
C LYS A 129 10.59 -23.43 -7.39
N ILE A 130 9.44 -23.39 -8.06
CA ILE A 130 8.15 -23.87 -7.54
C ILE A 130 7.89 -25.27 -8.10
N ASP A 131 7.55 -26.22 -7.23
CA ASP A 131 7.11 -27.54 -7.65
C ASP A 131 5.75 -27.44 -8.35
N ASN A 132 5.68 -27.87 -9.62
CA ASN A 132 4.48 -27.85 -10.43
C ASN A 132 3.32 -28.65 -9.82
N LYS A 133 3.60 -29.67 -9.01
CA LYS A 133 2.56 -30.47 -8.33
C LYS A 133 1.74 -29.62 -7.37
N LYS A 134 2.34 -28.60 -6.75
CA LYS A 134 1.64 -27.72 -5.80
C LYS A 134 0.46 -26.98 -6.41
N PHE A 135 0.47 -26.68 -7.71
CA PHE A 135 -0.67 -26.02 -8.37
C PHE A 135 -1.88 -26.92 -8.55
N LYS A 136 -1.71 -28.24 -8.42
CA LYS A 136 -2.80 -29.22 -8.52
C LYS A 136 -3.21 -29.74 -7.14
N ASP A 137 -2.26 -29.88 -6.23
CA ASP A 137 -2.49 -30.49 -4.91
C ASP A 137 -2.99 -29.49 -3.85
N PHE A 138 -2.92 -28.18 -4.15
CA PHE A 138 -3.34 -27.12 -3.24
C PHE A 138 -4.29 -26.15 -3.93
N ASP A 139 -5.33 -25.75 -3.21
CA ASP A 139 -6.18 -24.62 -3.53
C ASP A 139 -5.53 -23.32 -3.04
N LEU A 140 -5.69 -22.25 -3.82
CA LEU A 140 -5.18 -20.92 -3.55
C LEU A 140 -6.33 -20.00 -3.18
N HIS A 141 -6.24 -19.34 -2.03
CA HIS A 141 -7.18 -18.28 -1.66
C HIS A 141 -6.43 -16.96 -1.57
N LEU A 142 -6.84 -16.03 -2.43
CA LEU A 142 -6.38 -14.64 -2.43
C LEU A 142 -7.43 -13.77 -1.73
N HIS A 143 -6.99 -13.06 -0.70
CA HIS A 143 -7.78 -12.08 0.01
C HIS A 143 -7.13 -10.70 -0.13
N ILE A 144 -7.92 -9.71 -0.50
CA ILE A 144 -7.49 -8.32 -0.50
C ILE A 144 -8.43 -7.60 0.46
N PRO A 145 -8.05 -7.45 1.75
CA PRO A 145 -8.90 -6.84 2.75
C PRO A 145 -9.41 -5.50 2.23
N ALA A 146 -10.72 -5.33 2.29
CA ALA A 146 -11.36 -4.07 1.95
C ALA A 146 -12.37 -3.76 3.05
N GLY A 147 -12.52 -2.48 3.36
CA GLY A 147 -13.78 -1.99 3.93
C GLY A 147 -14.92 -2.15 2.91
N ALA A 148 -15.95 -1.32 2.98
CA ALA A 148 -17.10 -1.38 2.07
C ALA A 148 -16.85 -0.77 0.66
N ILE A 149 -15.59 -0.59 0.24
CA ILE A 149 -15.23 0.09 -1.02
C ILE A 149 -14.78 -0.95 -2.04
N PRO A 150 -15.51 -1.11 -3.17
CA PRO A 150 -15.11 -2.02 -4.25
C PRO A 150 -13.72 -1.67 -4.81
N LYS A 151 -12.90 -2.71 -5.04
CA LYS A 151 -11.57 -2.57 -5.64
C LYS A 151 -11.64 -3.12 -7.06
N ASP A 152 -11.49 -2.25 -8.04
CA ASP A 152 -11.46 -2.67 -9.43
C ASP A 152 -10.37 -1.94 -10.20
N GLY A 153 -9.69 -2.67 -11.09
CA GLY A 153 -8.57 -2.19 -11.88
C GLY A 153 -7.37 -3.15 -11.93
N PRO A 154 -6.52 -3.03 -12.96
CA PRO A 154 -5.43 -3.97 -13.19
C PRO A 154 -4.17 -3.69 -12.34
N SER A 155 -4.13 -2.57 -11.62
CA SER A 155 -2.93 -2.01 -10.96
C SER A 155 -2.33 -2.85 -9.83
N ALA A 156 -3.04 -3.83 -9.31
CA ALA A 156 -2.53 -4.75 -8.29
C ALA A 156 -1.93 -6.04 -8.88
N GLY A 157 -1.81 -6.16 -10.20
CA GLY A 157 -1.38 -7.40 -10.88
C GLY A 157 -0.04 -7.93 -10.35
N ILE A 158 0.98 -7.08 -10.29
CA ILE A 158 2.28 -7.49 -9.75
C ILE A 158 2.24 -7.80 -8.25
N THR A 159 1.39 -7.11 -7.48
CA THR A 159 1.20 -7.36 -6.06
C THR A 159 0.61 -8.74 -5.80
N MET A 160 -0.43 -9.09 -6.55
CA MET A 160 -1.06 -10.41 -6.50
C MET A 160 -0.10 -11.51 -6.93
N ALA A 161 0.65 -11.28 -8.02
CA ALA A 161 1.66 -12.23 -8.47
C ALA A 161 2.74 -12.48 -7.39
N THR A 162 3.11 -11.45 -6.63
CA THR A 162 4.12 -11.54 -5.57
C THR A 162 3.64 -12.32 -4.37
N ALA A 163 2.44 -12.00 -3.86
CA ALA A 163 1.83 -12.72 -2.75
C ALA A 163 1.67 -14.22 -3.08
N MET A 164 1.18 -14.53 -4.28
CA MET A 164 1.05 -15.90 -4.76
C MET A 164 2.42 -16.60 -4.91
N ALA A 165 3.40 -15.96 -5.56
CA ALA A 165 4.72 -16.55 -5.73
C ALA A 165 5.41 -16.79 -4.37
N SER A 166 5.22 -15.87 -3.41
CA SER A 166 5.72 -15.98 -2.04
C SER A 166 5.21 -17.23 -1.34
N ILE A 167 3.90 -17.48 -1.36
CA ILE A 167 3.31 -18.64 -0.67
C ILE A 167 3.71 -19.97 -1.34
N PHE A 168 3.80 -20.01 -2.68
CA PHE A 168 4.26 -21.22 -3.39
C PHE A 168 5.74 -21.54 -3.17
N GLN A 169 6.60 -20.51 -3.08
CA GLN A 169 8.04 -20.63 -2.80
C GLN A 169 8.35 -20.80 -1.32
N ASN A 170 7.41 -20.51 -0.42
CA ASN A 170 7.66 -20.37 1.01
C ASN A 170 8.77 -19.33 1.31
N ARG A 171 8.70 -18.16 0.66
CA ARG A 171 9.70 -17.07 0.78
C ARG A 171 9.03 -15.77 1.19
N SER A 172 9.52 -15.13 2.26
CA SER A 172 8.92 -13.91 2.81
C SER A 172 9.07 -12.71 1.87
N VAL A 173 8.01 -11.92 1.69
CA VAL A 173 8.05 -10.64 0.97
C VAL A 173 8.53 -9.54 1.92
N LYS A 174 9.29 -8.58 1.38
CA LYS A 174 9.66 -7.36 2.12
C LYS A 174 8.43 -6.51 2.42
N HIS A 175 8.20 -6.24 3.71
CA HIS A 175 7.06 -5.42 4.15
C HIS A 175 7.20 -3.93 3.79
N ASP A 176 8.44 -3.47 3.68
CA ASP A 176 8.84 -2.10 3.34
C ASP A 176 8.91 -1.86 1.82
N VAL A 177 8.27 -2.70 1.01
CA VAL A 177 8.21 -2.56 -0.45
C VAL A 177 6.76 -2.51 -0.90
N GLY A 178 6.37 -1.37 -1.44
CA GLY A 178 5.06 -1.12 -2.02
C GLY A 178 5.17 -1.15 -3.55
N MET A 179 4.23 -1.86 -4.17
CA MET A 179 4.28 -2.12 -5.61
C MET A 179 2.95 -1.86 -6.30
N THR A 180 3.04 -1.48 -7.57
CA THR A 180 1.88 -1.29 -8.43
C THR A 180 2.26 -1.51 -9.89
N GLY A 181 1.34 -2.07 -10.64
CA GLY A 181 1.56 -2.38 -12.04
C GLY A 181 0.62 -3.48 -12.52
N GLU A 182 0.18 -3.32 -13.76
CA GLU A 182 -0.56 -4.35 -14.46
C GLU A 182 0.39 -5.44 -14.94
N ILE A 183 0.02 -6.69 -14.72
CA ILE A 183 0.79 -7.84 -15.20
C ILE A 183 0.13 -8.46 -16.43
N THR A 184 0.92 -8.66 -17.47
CA THR A 184 0.49 -9.42 -18.66
C THR A 184 0.84 -10.90 -18.53
N LEU A 185 0.17 -11.77 -19.30
CA LEU A 185 0.48 -13.20 -19.36
C LEU A 185 1.94 -13.51 -19.76
N ARG A 186 2.62 -12.56 -20.42
CA ARG A 186 4.03 -12.70 -20.81
C ARG A 186 5.01 -12.23 -19.73
N GLY A 187 4.51 -11.67 -18.62
CA GLY A 187 5.33 -11.09 -17.56
C GLY A 187 5.83 -9.69 -17.85
N ARG A 188 5.20 -8.96 -18.78
CA ARG A 188 5.45 -7.51 -18.86
C ARG A 188 4.64 -6.82 -17.77
N VAL A 189 5.29 -5.87 -17.10
CA VAL A 189 4.63 -4.95 -16.18
C VAL A 189 4.30 -3.69 -16.95
N LEU A 190 3.03 -3.34 -17.00
CA LEU A 190 2.55 -2.12 -17.65
C LEU A 190 2.30 -1.04 -16.60
N LEU A 191 2.60 0.20 -16.97
CA LEU A 191 2.35 1.38 -16.16
C LEU A 191 0.84 1.60 -16.02
N CYS A 192 0.38 1.84 -14.80
CA CYS A 192 -1.01 2.22 -14.56
C CYS A 192 -1.13 3.75 -14.51
N PRO A 193 -1.88 4.38 -15.43
CA PRO A 193 -1.92 5.84 -15.58
C PRO A 193 -2.63 6.59 -14.43
N LEU A 194 -3.34 5.88 -13.53
CA LEU A 194 -4.18 6.47 -12.49
C LEU A 194 -3.46 6.74 -11.15
N ILE A 195 -2.17 6.45 -11.05
CA ILE A 195 -1.40 6.68 -9.82
C ILE A 195 -0.76 8.06 -9.92
N SER A 196 -1.51 9.07 -9.50
CA SER A 196 -0.99 10.44 -9.41
C SER A 196 0.20 10.51 -8.44
N ALA A 197 1.06 11.53 -8.57
CA ALA A 197 2.19 11.73 -7.66
C ALA A 197 1.82 11.75 -6.16
N SER A 198 0.56 12.06 -5.83
CA SER A 198 0.05 12.02 -4.45
C SER A 198 -0.09 10.60 -3.88
N SER A 199 -0.21 9.59 -4.75
CA SER A 199 -0.23 8.17 -4.39
C SER A 199 1.19 7.59 -4.18
N LEU A 200 2.21 8.40 -4.43
CA LEU A 200 3.63 8.06 -4.29
C LEU A 200 4.23 8.55 -2.97
N ILE A 201 3.42 9.19 -2.12
CA ILE A 201 3.82 9.66 -0.80
C ILE A 201 3.13 8.74 0.20
N PRO A 202 3.85 7.75 0.76
CA PRO A 202 3.28 6.95 1.84
C PRO A 202 3.07 7.87 3.05
N PRO A 203 2.12 7.55 3.97
CA PRO A 203 2.03 8.26 5.24
C PRO A 203 3.42 8.30 5.90
N ASN A 204 3.77 9.44 6.50
CA ASN A 204 5.14 9.85 6.89
C ASN A 204 6.00 8.83 7.70
N ASP A 205 5.42 7.74 8.19
CA ASP A 205 6.09 6.69 8.97
C ASP A 205 6.57 5.49 8.15
N ILE A 206 6.37 5.48 6.83
CA ILE A 206 6.53 4.29 6.02
C ILE A 206 7.59 4.53 4.95
N LEU A 207 8.80 4.03 5.20
CA LEU A 207 9.85 3.90 4.18
C LEU A 207 9.48 2.74 3.24
N ILE A 208 8.50 2.97 2.36
CA ILE A 208 8.21 2.06 1.27
C ILE A 208 9.19 2.34 0.13
N ASN A 209 10.00 1.34 -0.21
CA ASN A 209 10.74 1.32 -1.46
C ASN A 209 9.74 1.07 -2.59
N PHE A 210 9.55 2.08 -3.44
CA PHE A 210 8.68 1.99 -4.61
C PHE A 210 9.42 1.33 -5.76
N LEU A 211 8.88 0.21 -6.23
CA LEU A 211 9.33 -0.41 -7.48
C LEU A 211 8.39 0.04 -8.60
N PHE A 212 8.76 1.14 -9.25
CA PHE A 212 7.98 1.76 -10.33
C PHE A 212 8.03 0.98 -11.65
N ASN A 213 9.05 0.15 -11.84
CA ASN A 213 9.29 -0.61 -13.06
C ASN A 213 10.13 -1.84 -12.74
N ALA A 214 9.62 -2.70 -11.86
CA ALA A 214 10.20 -4.02 -11.82
C ALA A 214 9.88 -4.75 -13.13
N LEU A 215 10.91 -4.96 -13.96
CA LEU A 215 10.83 -5.99 -14.98
C LEU A 215 10.56 -7.31 -14.24
N ALA A 216 9.46 -7.99 -14.56
CA ALA A 216 9.09 -9.26 -13.89
C ALA A 216 10.17 -10.35 -14.01
N ILE A 217 11.20 -10.13 -14.84
CA ILE A 217 12.35 -10.99 -15.04
C ILE A 217 13.39 -10.88 -13.91
N ASP A 218 13.51 -9.75 -13.19
CA ASP A 218 14.49 -9.55 -12.10
C ASP A 218 13.87 -9.44 -10.69
N TRP A 219 12.54 -9.49 -10.63
CA TRP A 219 11.70 -9.33 -9.42
C TRP A 219 12.04 -10.23 -8.20
N PRO A 220 12.63 -11.43 -8.31
CA PRO A 220 12.92 -12.25 -7.12
C PRO A 220 13.99 -11.68 -6.17
N ASN A 221 14.82 -10.73 -6.60
CA ASN A 221 15.93 -10.21 -5.79
C ASN A 221 15.62 -8.88 -5.11
N GLU A 222 14.75 -8.07 -5.70
CA GLU A 222 14.38 -6.76 -5.16
C GLU A 222 13.33 -6.88 -4.04
N VAL A 223 12.42 -7.85 -4.18
CA VAL A 223 11.22 -7.97 -3.33
C VAL A 223 11.32 -9.02 -2.24
N PHE A 224 12.20 -10.01 -2.43
CA PHE A 224 12.46 -11.00 -1.41
C PHE A 224 13.85 -10.74 -0.78
N PRO A 225 13.99 -10.92 0.54
CA PRO A 225 15.30 -10.83 1.19
C PRO A 225 16.24 -11.92 0.66
N VAL A 226 17.53 -11.59 0.55
CA VAL A 226 18.59 -12.55 0.16
C VAL A 226 18.84 -13.49 1.35
N PRO A 227 18.82 -14.82 1.16
CA PRO A 227 19.09 -15.76 2.26
C PRO A 227 20.50 -15.54 2.82
N GLY A 228 20.62 -15.17 4.10
CA GLY A 228 21.90 -15.01 4.80
C GLY A 228 22.69 -13.73 4.51
N GLY A 229 22.12 -12.76 3.79
CA GLY A 229 22.77 -11.46 3.51
C GLY A 229 22.62 -10.45 4.65
N PRO A 230 23.56 -9.47 4.79
CA PRO A 230 23.44 -8.44 5.81
C PRO A 230 22.18 -7.58 5.63
N ILE A 231 21.53 -7.24 6.75
CA ILE A 231 20.26 -6.49 6.86
C ILE A 231 20.38 -5.01 6.38
N LYS A 232 21.55 -4.59 5.90
CA LYS A 232 21.78 -3.22 5.42
C LYS A 232 22.35 -3.22 4.02
N GLN A 233 21.57 -2.78 3.03
CA GLN A 233 22.12 -2.18 1.82
C GLN A 233 21.34 -0.93 1.39
N ARG A 234 21.95 0.20 1.78
CA ARG A 234 22.04 1.49 1.10
C ARG A 234 21.44 1.51 -0.31
N ILE A 235 20.35 2.27 -0.48
CA ILE A 235 19.83 2.63 -1.79
C ILE A 235 20.81 3.61 -2.43
N VAL A 236 21.35 3.23 -3.58
CA VAL A 236 22.08 4.13 -4.46
C VAL A 236 21.02 5.07 -5.06
N PRO A 237 21.16 6.40 -4.95
CA PRO A 237 20.23 7.29 -5.61
C PRO A 237 20.40 7.09 -7.12
N LEU A 238 19.36 6.59 -7.80
CA LEU A 238 19.29 6.78 -9.25
C LEU A 238 19.20 8.29 -9.47
N ALA A 239 20.30 8.88 -9.93
CA ALA A 239 20.36 10.27 -10.33
C ALA A 239 19.31 10.51 -11.42
N PHE A 240 18.22 11.20 -11.07
CA PHE A 240 17.39 11.88 -12.04
C PHE A 240 18.12 13.15 -12.50
N PRO A 241 18.32 13.39 -13.79
CA PRO A 241 18.44 14.76 -14.27
C PRO A 241 17.01 15.34 -14.27
N LEU A 242 16.55 15.81 -13.12
CA LEU A 242 15.41 16.72 -13.06
C LEU A 242 15.92 18.08 -13.57
N SER A 243 15.89 18.27 -14.89
CA SER A 243 15.96 19.61 -15.45
C SER A 243 14.65 20.32 -15.09
N PHE A 244 14.68 21.08 -13.99
CA PHE A 244 13.70 22.11 -13.71
C PHE A 244 13.83 23.19 -14.80
N LEU A 245 13.08 23.05 -15.89
CA LEU A 245 12.69 24.21 -16.69
C LEU A 245 11.51 24.85 -15.97
N THR A 246 11.83 25.72 -15.02
CA THR A 246 10.94 26.80 -14.60
C THR A 246 10.59 27.60 -15.84
N ALA A 247 9.33 27.52 -16.28
CA ALA A 247 8.77 28.47 -17.21
C ALA A 247 8.89 29.87 -16.60
N LYS A 248 9.63 30.75 -17.30
CA LYS A 248 9.53 32.20 -17.17
C LYS A 248 8.32 32.68 -17.94
#